data_AF-A0A5H2XMB2-F1
#
_entry.id   AF-A0A5H2XMB2-F1
#
_cell.length_a   1.000
_cell.length_b   1.000
_cell.length_c   1.000
_cell.angle_alpha   90.00
_cell.angle_beta   90.00
_cell.angle_gamma   90.00
#
_symmetry.space_group_name_H-M   'P 1'
#
loop_
_entity.id
_entity.type
_entity.pdbx_description
1 polymer ?
#
loop_
_entity_poly.entity_id
_entity_poly.type
_entity_poly.pdbx_seq_one_letter_code
_entity_poly.pdbx_strand_id
1 'polypeptide(L)'
;MTAGRKAVIWKTLSGTPKQPSSVECGYYVMRFMRDIIMDPSLAFENKYAKGNQEAPYPQEAIDEVRNEWAEFVCQIIEQGNY
;
A
#
# COMPACT_ATOMS: atom_id res chain seq x y z
N MET A 1 -33.44 -13.84 -6.96
CA MET A 1 -33.36 -12.57 -6.20
C MET A 1 -31.95 -12.01 -6.42
N THR A 2 -31.78 -10.98 -7.23
CA THR A 2 -30.47 -10.32 -7.38
C THR A 2 -30.24 -9.46 -6.14
N ALA A 3 -29.31 -9.87 -5.28
CA ALA A 3 -28.89 -9.04 -4.15
C ALA A 3 -28.39 -7.70 -4.69
N GLY A 4 -29.09 -6.60 -4.35
CA GLY A 4 -28.63 -5.26 -4.69
C GLY A 4 -27.23 -5.03 -4.13
N ARG A 5 -26.35 -4.40 -4.92
CA ARG A 5 -25.00 -4.06 -4.45
C ARG A 5 -25.11 -3.21 -3.18
N LYS A 6 -24.45 -3.63 -2.11
CA LYS A 6 -24.32 -2.84 -0.89
C LYS A 6 -23.66 -1.49 -1.24
N ALA A 7 -24.12 -0.42 -0.61
CA ALA A 7 -23.56 0.92 -0.81
C ALA A 7 -22.09 0.94 -0.35
N VAL A 8 -21.24 1.63 -1.11
CA VAL A 8 -19.83 1.82 -0.78
C VAL A 8 -19.73 2.83 0.35
N ILE A 9 -19.04 2.46 1.43
CA ILE A 9 -18.75 3.35 2.57
C ILE A 9 -17.34 3.92 2.35
N TRP A 10 -17.26 5.25 2.22
CA TRP A 10 -15.99 5.97 2.12
C TRP A 10 -15.49 6.36 3.51
N LYS A 11 -14.24 6.03 3.84
CA LYS A 11 -13.60 6.42 5.10
C LYS A 11 -12.24 7.07 4.82
N THR A 12 -11.98 8.19 5.47
CA THR A 12 -10.69 8.88 5.39
C THR A 12 -9.81 8.46 6.55
N LEU A 13 -8.70 7.78 6.26
CA LEU A 13 -7.71 7.35 7.23
C LEU A 13 -6.53 8.33 7.21
N SER A 14 -6.55 9.36 8.04
CA SER A 14 -5.52 10.42 8.03
C SER A 14 -4.24 10.06 8.78
N GLY A 15 -4.21 8.90 9.45
CA GLY A 15 -3.08 8.40 10.23
C GLY A 15 -2.07 7.59 9.44
N THR A 16 -2.25 7.43 8.12
CA THR A 16 -1.35 6.63 7.28
C THR A 16 0.06 7.22 7.23
N PRO A 17 1.10 6.38 7.03
CA PRO A 17 2.48 6.84 6.83
C PRO A 17 2.58 7.89 5.73
N LYS A 18 3.25 9.01 6.04
CA LYS A 18 3.43 10.12 5.09
C LYS A 18 4.83 10.06 4.49
N GLN A 19 4.90 10.14 3.18
CA GLN A 19 6.18 10.25 2.48
C GLN A 19 6.88 11.58 2.83
N PRO A 20 8.21 11.57 2.98
CA PRO A 20 8.98 12.78 3.25
C PRO A 20 9.16 13.66 2.00
N SER A 21 9.16 13.07 0.80
CA SER A 21 9.37 13.78 -0.47
C SER A 21 8.21 13.62 -1.45
N SER A 22 8.31 14.21 -2.64
CA SER A 22 7.30 14.10 -3.71
C SER A 22 7.53 12.95 -4.70
N VAL A 23 8.66 12.24 -4.61
CA VAL A 23 9.12 11.31 -5.67
C VAL A 23 8.89 9.83 -5.35
N GLU A 24 8.55 9.49 -4.11
CA GLU A 24 8.44 8.10 -3.64
C GLU A 24 6.98 7.62 -3.47
N CYS A 25 6.01 8.40 -3.97
CA CYS A 25 4.60 8.18 -3.70
C CYS A 25 4.10 6.82 -4.20
N GLY A 26 4.59 6.39 -5.37
CA GLY A 26 4.29 5.06 -5.91
C GLY A 26 4.75 3.94 -4.98
N TYR A 27 5.95 4.06 -4.39
CA TYR A 27 6.47 3.06 -3.46
C TYR A 27 5.72 3.06 -2.13
N TYR A 28 5.30 4.22 -1.63
CA TYR A 28 4.44 4.30 -0.45
C TYR A 28 3.09 3.64 -0.68
N VAL A 29 2.47 3.85 -1.85
CA VAL A 29 1.20 3.18 -2.21
C VAL A 29 1.40 1.67 -2.28
N MET A 30 2.46 1.19 -2.94
CA MET A 30 2.74 -0.24 -3.04
C MET A 30 2.98 -0.88 -1.66
N ARG A 31 3.78 -0.23 -0.80
CA ARG A 31 4.00 -0.69 0.58
C ARG A 31 2.72 -0.71 1.40
N PHE A 32 1.90 0.33 1.28
CA PHE A 32 0.61 0.42 1.97
C PHE A 32 -0.37 -0.66 1.53
N MET A 33 -0.44 -0.96 0.22
CA MET A 33 -1.24 -2.06 -0.30
C MET A 33 -0.73 -3.42 0.22
N ARG A 34 0.59 -3.62 0.32
CA ARG A 34 1.19 -4.82 0.94
C ARG A 34 0.74 -4.97 2.39
N ASP A 35 0.79 -3.90 3.18
CA ASP A 35 0.36 -3.94 4.58
C ASP A 35 -1.13 -4.31 4.71
N ILE A 36 -2.00 -3.82 3.81
CA ILE A 36 -3.43 -4.19 3.78
C ILE A 36 -3.62 -5.68 3.46
N ILE A 37 -2.92 -6.19 2.45
CA ILE A 37 -3.04 -7.59 2.01
C ILE A 37 -2.53 -8.56 3.09
N MET A 38 -1.46 -8.18 3.79
CA MET A 38 -0.83 -9.00 4.82
C MET A 38 -1.54 -8.92 6.18
N ASP A 39 -2.50 -8.00 6.36
CA ASP A 39 -3.31 -7.90 7.58
C ASP A 39 -4.67 -8.60 7.41
N PRO A 40 -4.80 -9.90 7.81
CA PRO A 40 -6.07 -10.62 7.72
C PRO A 40 -7.11 -10.11 8.71
N SER A 41 -6.73 -9.31 9.71
CA SER A 41 -7.65 -8.78 10.72
C SER A 41 -8.43 -7.57 10.23
N LEU A 42 -8.03 -6.97 9.10
CA LEU A 42 -8.57 -5.71 8.58
C LEU A 42 -8.56 -4.59 9.63
N ALA A 43 -7.62 -4.64 10.59
CA ALA A 43 -7.53 -3.68 11.69
C ALA A 43 -6.92 -2.34 11.27
N PHE A 44 -6.52 -2.20 10.01
CA PHE A 44 -5.98 -0.97 9.42
C PHE A 44 -6.87 0.26 9.66
N GLU A 45 -8.20 0.10 9.73
CA GLU A 45 -9.10 1.21 10.02
C GLU A 45 -8.80 1.88 11.37
N ASN A 46 -8.57 1.07 12.42
CA ASN A 46 -8.26 1.58 13.75
C ASN A 46 -6.81 2.05 13.84
N LYS A 47 -5.89 1.32 13.19
CA LYS A 47 -4.46 1.66 13.15
C LYS A 47 -4.24 3.06 12.57
N TYR A 48 -4.85 3.36 11.43
CA TYR A 48 -4.66 4.62 10.69
C TYR A 48 -5.77 5.65 10.94
N ALA A 49 -6.54 5.47 12.02
CA ALA A 49 -7.58 6.40 12.42
C ALA A 49 -7.04 7.81 12.69
N LYS A 50 -7.92 8.81 12.63
CA LYS A 50 -7.57 10.20 12.92
C LYS A 50 -7.00 10.32 14.34
N GLY A 51 -5.79 10.87 14.46
CA GLY A 51 -5.07 11.00 15.74
C GLY A 51 -3.93 9.99 15.92
N ASN A 52 -3.95 8.89 15.17
CA ASN A 52 -2.89 7.87 15.18
C ASN A 52 -1.96 8.09 13.99
N GLN A 53 -1.13 9.14 14.02
CA GLN A 53 -0.18 9.40 12.94
C GLN A 53 0.96 8.39 12.99
N GLU A 54 0.98 7.49 12.02
CA GLU A 54 2.11 6.59 11.83
C GLU A 54 3.32 7.34 11.30
N ALA A 55 4.49 6.87 11.70
CA ALA A 55 5.76 7.37 11.18
C ALA A 55 5.85 7.08 9.66
N PRO A 56 6.65 7.85 8.92
CA PRO A 56 7.04 7.48 7.56
C PRO A 56 7.60 6.05 7.53
N TYR A 57 7.44 5.36 6.39
CA TYR A 57 8.07 4.06 6.24
C TYR A 57 9.59 4.19 6.32
N PRO A 58 10.28 3.27 7.02
CA PRO A 58 11.73 3.24 7.01
C PRO A 58 12.23 2.95 5.58
N GLN A 59 13.41 3.46 5.24
CA GLN A 59 13.94 3.38 3.89
C GLN A 59 14.09 1.92 3.43
N GLU A 60 14.42 1.02 4.35
CA GLU A 60 14.58 -0.41 4.13
C GLU A 60 13.28 -1.05 3.63
N ALA A 61 12.12 -0.65 4.17
CA ALA A 61 10.82 -1.16 3.73
C ALA A 61 10.42 -0.65 2.34
N ILE A 62 10.91 0.54 1.96
CA ILE A 62 10.75 1.09 0.62
C ILE A 62 11.67 0.38 -0.36
N ASP A 63 12.91 0.10 0.04
CA ASP A 63 13.89 -0.59 -0.78
C ASP A 63 13.51 -2.05 -1.03
N GLU A 64 12.90 -2.72 -0.04
CA GLU A 64 12.28 -4.06 -0.21
C GLU A 64 11.29 -4.06 -1.39
N VAL A 65 10.36 -3.09 -1.40
CA VAL A 65 9.36 -2.96 -2.47
C VAL A 65 10.00 -2.60 -3.81
N ARG A 66 11.02 -1.72 -3.81
CA ARG A 66 11.77 -1.35 -5.02
C ARG A 66 12.46 -2.55 -5.65
N ASN A 67 13.16 -3.34 -4.84
CA ASN A 67 13.93 -4.48 -5.31
C ASN A 67 13.00 -5.57 -5.85
N GLU A 68 11.94 -5.93 -5.12
CA GLU A 68 10.96 -6.91 -5.60
C GLU A 68 10.29 -6.47 -6.92
N TRP A 69 9.92 -5.19 -7.03
CA TRP A 69 9.34 -4.66 -8.27
C TRP A 69 10.33 -4.69 -9.43
N ALA A 70 11.58 -4.29 -9.18
CA ALA A 70 12.64 -4.32 -10.19
C ALA A 70 12.91 -5.75 -10.66
N GLU A 71 13.02 -6.72 -9.75
CA GLU A 71 13.19 -8.14 -10.08
C GLU A 71 12.02 -8.67 -10.93
N PHE A 72 10.79 -8.36 -10.54
CA PHE A 72 9.59 -8.76 -11.30
C PHE A 72 9.58 -8.17 -12.72
N VAL A 73 9.87 -6.87 -12.86
CA VAL A 73 9.92 -6.21 -14.17
C VAL A 73 11.07 -6.77 -15.02
N CYS A 74 12.26 -6.99 -14.44
CA CYS A 74 13.37 -7.63 -15.14
C CYS A 74 12.99 -9.00 -15.70
N GLN A 75 12.30 -9.84 -14.91
CA GLN A 75 11.82 -11.15 -15.37
C GLN A 75 10.84 -11.02 -16.55
N ILE A 76 9.91 -10.06 -16.51
CA ILE A 76 8.98 -9.81 -17.63
C ILE A 76 9.74 -9.44 -18.90
N ILE A 77 10.76 -8.58 -18.76
CA ILE A 77 11.58 -8.12 -19.89
C ILE A 77 12.36 -9.29 -20.49
N GLU A 78 13.03 -10.09 -19.65
CA GLU A 78 13.81 -11.26 -20.08
C GLU A 78 12.95 -12.32 -20.76
N GLN A 79 11.70 -12.48 -20.34
CA GLN A 79 10.75 -13.42 -20.93
C GLN A 79 10.09 -12.90 -22.21
N GLY A 80 10.26 -11.62 -22.56
CA GLY A 80 9.59 -10.98 -23.69
C GLY A 80 8.08 -10.87 -23.52
N ASN A 81 7.59 -10.84 -22.28
CA ASN A 81 6.16 -10.86 -21.93
C ASN A 81 5.56 -9.44 -21.87
N TYR A 82 5.78 -8.63 -22.92
CA TYR A 82 5.26 -7.26 -23.03
C TYR A 82 4.80 -6.90 -24.43
#